data_AF-A0A923GA45-F1
#
_entry.id   AF-A0A923GA45-F1
#
_cell.length_a   1.000
_cell.length_b   1.000
_cell.length_c   1.000
_cell.angle_alpha   90.00
_cell.angle_beta   90.00
_cell.angle_gamma   90.00
#
_symmetry.space_group_name_H-M   'P 1'
#
loop_
_entity.id
_entity.type
_entity.pdbx_description
1 polymer ?
#
loop_
_entity_poly.entity_id
_entity_poly.type
_entity_poly.pdbx_seq_one_letter_code
_entity_poly.pdbx_strand_id
1 'polypeptide(L)'
;MNLYVEIFLGFVFVSISVHALHLTFFSGVKEVQRDVSPLNSTFIISLALAVAVVVLIAFIILGKSDLAISSNIGQVGDFIGGLLNPVLSFLALLVLLRTTLIQTNEAKKTTAFMATQQGIMEREKFENTFFQLVGRLDDYAEVLFRSETDRSKRYAYQLRQKLVKKRDEFDLMSWKAGVDASAEYVRGIIAGDFDRLNGFARKASHCLYFIDGSGITPDEKNSIITTLLRSFISMSIRFF
;
A
#
# COMPACT_ATOMS: atom_id res chain seq x y z
N MET A 1 8.43 67.02 -2.09
CA MET A 1 7.36 66.03 -1.86
C MET A 1 7.36 64.86 -2.86
N ASN A 2 8.03 64.93 -4.03
CA ASN A 2 7.90 63.91 -5.10
C ASN A 2 8.83 62.68 -5.01
N LEU A 3 10.06 62.82 -4.49
CA LEU A 3 11.04 61.73 -4.56
C LEU A 3 10.65 60.47 -3.75
N TYR A 4 10.02 60.65 -2.58
CA TYR A 4 9.63 59.51 -1.72
C TYR A 4 8.43 58.74 -2.27
N VAL A 5 7.49 59.43 -2.94
CA VAL A 5 6.35 58.80 -3.60
C VAL A 5 6.80 58.03 -4.83
N GLU A 6 7.75 58.56 -5.59
CA GLU A 6 8.37 57.87 -6.73
C GLU A 6 9.14 56.62 -6.31
N ILE A 7 9.90 56.69 -5.21
CA ILE A 7 10.59 55.51 -4.64
C ILE A 7 9.59 54.46 -4.15
N PHE A 8 8.49 54.88 -3.51
CA PHE A 8 7.44 53.97 -3.05
C PHE A 8 6.73 53.27 -4.21
N LEU A 9 6.32 54.03 -5.24
CA LEU A 9 5.71 53.48 -6.44
C LEU A 9 6.67 52.55 -7.19
N GLY A 10 7.97 52.89 -7.23
CA GLY A 10 9.00 52.01 -7.76
C GLY A 10 9.10 50.69 -7.01
N PHE A 11 9.08 50.70 -5.68
CA PHE A 11 9.14 49.48 -4.87
C PHE A 11 7.90 48.61 -5.02
N VAL A 12 6.70 49.21 -5.02
CA VAL A 12 5.43 48.50 -5.25
C VAL A 12 5.41 47.89 -6.66
N PHE A 13 5.86 48.63 -7.67
CA PHE A 13 5.94 48.14 -9.05
C PHE A 13 6.92 46.96 -9.19
N VAL A 14 8.10 47.04 -8.56
CA VAL A 14 9.07 45.93 -8.56
C VAL A 14 8.49 44.71 -7.84
N SER A 15 7.82 44.90 -6.69
CA SER A 15 7.21 43.80 -5.94
C SER A 15 6.10 43.10 -6.74
N ILE A 16 5.21 43.88 -7.39
CA ILE A 16 4.17 43.34 -8.28
C ILE A 16 4.79 42.65 -9.50
N SER A 17 5.84 43.21 -10.09
CA SER A 17 6.52 42.64 -11.27
C SER A 17 7.22 41.33 -10.96
N VAL A 18 7.91 41.22 -9.83
CA VAL A 18 8.52 39.97 -9.35
C VAL A 18 7.43 38.93 -9.06
N HIS A 19 6.28 39.36 -8.53
CA HIS A 19 5.17 38.46 -8.25
C HIS A 19 4.47 37.96 -9.53
N ALA A 20 4.26 38.84 -10.51
CA ALA A 20 3.75 38.50 -11.84
C ALA A 20 4.69 37.54 -12.57
N LEU A 21 6.01 37.76 -12.49
CA LEU A 21 7.02 36.86 -13.05
C LEU A 21 6.99 35.48 -12.39
N HIS A 22 6.87 35.42 -11.06
CA HIS A 22 6.76 34.14 -10.35
C HIS A 22 5.49 33.38 -10.73
N LEU A 23 4.35 34.08 -10.88
CA LEU A 23 3.10 33.46 -11.31
C LEU A 23 3.19 32.94 -12.76
N THR A 24 3.77 33.68 -13.69
CA THR A 24 3.88 33.21 -15.09
C THR A 24 4.88 32.06 -15.25
N PHE A 25 5.97 32.05 -14.48
CA PHE A 25 6.98 30.97 -14.56
C PHE A 25 6.54 29.68 -13.86
N PHE A 26 5.84 29.77 -12.72
CA PHE A 26 5.45 28.58 -11.94
C PHE A 26 4.02 28.07 -12.20
N SER A 27 3.16 28.83 -12.90
CA SER A 27 1.82 28.36 -13.29
C SER A 27 1.82 27.47 -14.54
N GLY A 28 2.96 27.34 -15.23
CA GLY A 28 3.10 26.53 -16.45
C GLY A 28 3.11 25.01 -16.26
N VAL A 29 2.98 24.48 -15.03
CA VAL A 29 3.13 23.03 -14.77
C VAL A 29 2.13 22.48 -13.74
N LYS A 30 0.84 22.81 -13.81
CA LYS A 30 -0.18 22.07 -13.04
C LYS A 30 -1.41 21.75 -13.88
N GLU A 31 -1.25 20.72 -14.70
CA GLU A 31 -2.34 19.99 -15.33
C GLU A 31 -2.99 19.02 -14.31
N VAL A 32 -4.32 19.12 -14.20
CA VAL A 32 -5.32 18.11 -13.83
C VAL A 32 -4.98 17.13 -12.69
N GLN A 33 -5.10 17.58 -11.45
CA GLN A 33 -5.85 16.88 -10.39
C GLN A 33 -6.20 17.89 -9.31
N ARG A 34 -7.45 17.92 -8.84
CA ARG A 34 -7.93 18.86 -7.81
C ARG A 34 -7.38 18.51 -6.42
N ASP A 35 -6.06 18.39 -6.29
CA ASP A 35 -5.40 18.33 -5.00
C ASP A 35 -5.14 19.76 -4.52
N VAL A 36 -5.77 20.08 -3.38
CA VAL A 36 -5.49 21.30 -2.63
C VAL A 36 -4.01 21.32 -2.31
N SER A 37 -3.24 22.04 -3.12
CA SER A 37 -1.80 22.21 -2.91
C SER A 37 -1.57 23.17 -1.75
N PRO A 38 -0.53 22.95 -0.93
CA PRO A 38 -0.12 23.92 0.05
C PRO A 38 0.21 25.25 -0.62
N LEU A 39 -0.07 26.35 0.10
CA LEU A 39 0.38 27.67 -0.32
C LEU A 39 1.91 27.67 -0.34
N ASN A 40 2.51 28.27 -1.37
CA ASN A 40 3.96 28.36 -1.48
C ASN A 40 4.51 29.24 -0.33
N SER A 41 5.38 28.69 0.51
CA SER A 41 5.97 29.39 1.66
C SER A 41 6.70 30.67 1.24
N THR A 42 7.38 30.65 0.08
CA THR A 42 8.06 31.81 -0.49
C THR A 42 7.07 32.93 -0.81
N PHE A 43 5.88 32.57 -1.30
CA PHE A 43 4.81 33.53 -1.57
C PHE A 43 4.30 34.17 -0.27
N ILE A 44 4.01 33.36 0.75
CA ILE A 44 3.55 33.87 2.05
C ILE A 44 4.57 34.83 2.66
N ILE A 45 5.86 34.46 2.65
CA ILE A 45 6.95 35.29 3.20
C ILE A 45 7.09 36.59 2.42
N SER A 46 7.06 36.53 1.07
CA SER A 46 7.15 37.72 0.23
C SER A 46 5.99 38.69 0.46
N LEU A 47 4.77 38.17 0.62
CA LEU A 47 3.58 38.96 0.88
C LEU A 47 3.63 39.61 2.27
N ALA A 48 4.04 38.86 3.29
CA ALA A 48 4.21 39.38 4.65
C ALA A 48 5.28 40.50 4.70
N LEU A 49 6.41 40.30 4.02
CA LEU A 49 7.47 41.30 3.93
C LEU A 49 7.00 42.56 3.18
N ALA A 50 6.27 42.40 2.08
CA ALA A 50 5.71 43.53 1.34
C ALA A 50 4.74 44.35 2.19
N VAL A 51 3.82 43.69 2.92
CA VAL A 51 2.90 44.37 3.85
C VAL A 51 3.68 45.10 4.95
N ALA A 52 4.69 44.48 5.55
CA ALA A 52 5.52 45.10 6.58
C ALA A 52 6.26 46.36 6.07
N VAL A 53 6.82 46.29 4.85
CA VAL A 53 7.50 47.43 4.21
C VAL A 53 6.52 48.55 3.89
N VAL A 54 5.32 48.24 3.39
CA VAL A 54 4.27 49.24 3.12
C VAL A 54 3.86 49.96 4.41
N VAL A 55 3.65 49.22 5.51
CA VAL A 55 3.31 49.80 6.82
C VAL A 55 4.44 50.69 7.34
N LEU A 56 5.69 50.25 7.22
CA LEU A 56 6.85 51.01 7.65
C LEU A 56 7.05 52.30 6.84
N ILE A 57 6.87 52.24 5.51
CA ILE A 57 6.95 53.42 4.64
C ILE A 57 5.82 54.40 4.95
N ALA A 58 4.58 53.91 5.13
CA ALA A 58 3.46 54.75 5.51
C ALA A 58 3.76 55.51 6.81
N PHE A 59 4.32 54.83 7.81
CA PHE A 59 4.72 55.45 9.09
C PHE A 59 5.78 56.55 8.91
N ILE A 60 6.80 56.32 8.07
CA ILE A 60 7.87 57.30 7.79
C ILE A 60 7.31 58.53 7.04
N ILE A 61 6.40 58.33 6.08
CA ILE A 61 5.79 59.43 5.30
C ILE A 61 4.86 60.27 6.20
N LEU A 62 4.02 59.62 7.02
CA LEU A 62 3.14 60.28 7.97
C LEU A 62 3.91 61.05 9.03
N GLY A 63 5.02 60.50 9.54
CA GLY A 63 5.86 61.15 10.55
C GLY A 63 6.70 62.35 10.03
N LYS A 64 6.91 62.47 8.71
CA LYS A 64 7.65 63.58 8.08
C LYS A 64 6.76 64.71 7.57
N SER A 65 5.45 64.52 7.55
CA SER A 65 4.50 65.54 7.10
C SER A 65 4.31 66.55 8.23
N ASP A 66 4.46 67.86 7.97
CA ASP A 66 4.25 69.00 8.91
C ASP A 66 2.81 69.11 9.48
N LEU A 67 1.99 68.09 9.29
CA LEU A 67 0.78 67.88 10.07
C LEU A 67 1.24 67.78 11.52
N ALA A 68 0.61 68.54 12.43
CA ALA A 68 0.89 68.59 13.87
C ALA A 68 0.63 67.24 14.59
N ILE A 69 1.30 66.18 14.14
CA ILE A 69 1.16 64.77 14.52
C ILE A 69 2.28 64.39 15.49
N SER A 70 3.25 65.27 15.79
CA SER A 70 4.34 64.96 16.72
C SER A 70 3.86 64.49 18.10
N SER A 71 2.64 64.82 18.53
CA SER A 71 2.01 64.26 19.75
C SER A 71 1.06 63.07 19.54
N ASN A 72 0.70 62.70 18.30
CA ASN A 72 -0.36 61.73 17.98
C ASN A 72 0.10 60.53 17.10
N ILE A 73 1.40 60.39 16.83
CA ILE A 73 1.97 59.24 16.08
C ILE A 73 1.53 57.89 16.68
N GLY A 74 1.44 57.79 18.01
CA GLY A 74 0.95 56.60 18.71
C GLY A 74 -0.49 56.25 18.33
N GLN A 75 -1.39 57.25 18.24
CA GLN A 75 -2.80 57.04 17.90
C GLN A 75 -2.98 56.58 16.45
N VAL A 76 -2.15 57.07 15.53
CA VAL A 76 -2.13 56.60 14.13
C VAL A 76 -1.64 55.15 14.06
N GLY A 77 -0.61 54.81 14.85
CA GLY A 77 -0.14 53.44 15.02
C GLY A 77 -1.22 52.51 15.59
N ASP A 78 -1.96 52.97 16.61
CA ASP A 78 -3.06 52.22 17.21
C ASP A 78 -4.23 52.01 16.25
N PHE A 79 -4.53 53.00 15.39
CA PHE A 79 -5.56 52.86 14.36
C PHE A 79 -5.14 51.85 13.27
N ILE A 80 -3.92 51.96 12.74
CA ILE A 80 -3.41 51.03 11.72
C ILE A 80 -3.25 49.62 12.31
N GLY A 81 -2.71 49.50 13.52
CA GLY A 81 -2.61 48.23 14.25
C GLY A 81 -3.98 47.62 14.56
N GLY A 82 -4.93 48.45 14.98
CA GLY A 82 -6.31 48.05 15.26
C GLY A 82 -7.07 47.57 14.03
N LEU A 83 -6.77 48.10 12.83
CA LEU A 83 -7.35 47.64 11.56
C LEU A 83 -6.63 46.41 11.00
N LEU A 84 -5.30 46.38 11.06
CA LEU A 84 -4.50 45.27 10.52
C LEU A 84 -4.64 44.00 11.34
N ASN A 85 -4.74 44.09 12.67
CA ASN A 85 -4.74 42.91 13.52
C ASN A 85 -5.95 41.97 13.26
N PRO A 86 -7.20 42.45 13.15
CA PRO A 86 -8.33 41.61 12.76
C PRO A 86 -8.19 41.02 11.34
N VAL A 87 -7.67 41.79 10.37
CA VAL A 87 -7.49 41.33 8.98
C VAL A 87 -6.43 40.23 8.92
N LEU A 88 -5.27 40.44 9.55
CA LEU A 88 -4.19 39.45 9.60
C LEU A 88 -4.60 38.20 10.38
N SER A 89 -5.35 38.37 11.49
CA SER A 89 -5.88 37.25 12.26
C SER A 89 -6.86 36.41 11.45
N PHE A 90 -7.73 37.05 10.65
CA PHE A 90 -8.65 36.36 9.75
C PHE A 90 -7.90 35.62 8.63
N LEU A 91 -6.89 36.26 8.02
CA LEU A 91 -6.06 35.60 7.01
C LEU A 91 -5.27 34.41 7.59
N ALA A 92 -4.74 34.55 8.80
CA ALA A 92 -4.08 33.45 9.51
C ALA A 92 -5.05 32.28 9.75
N LEU A 93 -6.30 32.57 10.13
CA LEU A 93 -7.34 31.56 10.28
C LEU A 93 -7.64 30.85 8.94
N LEU A 94 -7.73 31.58 7.83
CA LEU A 94 -7.93 30.97 6.50
C LEU A 94 -6.76 30.08 6.07
N VAL A 95 -5.52 30.52 6.32
CA VAL A 95 -4.31 29.73 6.05
C VAL A 95 -4.30 28.46 6.90
N LEU A 96 -4.64 28.58 8.19
CA LEU A 96 -4.74 27.44 9.09
C LEU A 96 -5.82 26.46 8.63
N LEU A 97 -7.02 26.94 8.32
CA LEU A 97 -8.12 26.12 7.82
C LEU A 97 -7.73 25.37 6.55
N ARG A 98 -7.11 26.06 5.60
CA ARG A 98 -6.61 25.45 4.37
C ARG A 98 -5.59 24.35 4.67
N THR A 99 -4.66 24.61 5.58
CA THR A 99 -3.63 23.64 5.98
C THR A 99 -4.25 22.41 6.64
N THR A 100 -5.20 22.59 7.55
CA THR A 100 -5.94 21.50 8.19
C THR A 100 -6.72 20.64 7.18
N LEU A 101 -7.33 21.26 6.16
CA LEU A 101 -8.01 20.53 5.09
C LEU A 101 -7.03 19.67 4.28
N ILE A 102 -5.86 20.20 3.95
CA ILE A 102 -4.80 19.46 3.23
C ILE A 102 -4.34 18.27 4.08
N GLN A 103 -3.98 18.52 5.34
CA GLN A 103 -3.54 17.47 6.28
C GLN A 103 -4.59 16.37 6.43
N THR A 104 -5.87 16.73 6.53
CA THR A 104 -6.97 15.76 6.63
C THR A 104 -7.10 14.91 5.37
N ASN A 105 -6.96 15.52 4.19
CA ASN A 105 -7.04 14.80 2.92
C ASN A 105 -5.85 13.86 2.72
N GLU A 106 -4.64 14.30 3.06
CA GLU A 106 -3.44 13.46 3.03
C GLU A 106 -3.57 12.28 3.99
N ALA A 107 -4.03 12.52 5.22
CA ALA A 107 -4.28 11.46 6.19
C ALA A 107 -5.27 10.41 5.66
N LYS A 108 -6.38 10.84 5.04
CA LYS A 108 -7.35 9.92 4.42
C LYS A 108 -6.74 9.08 3.30
N LYS A 109 -5.93 9.71 2.43
CA LYS A 109 -5.22 8.99 1.35
C LYS A 109 -4.24 7.97 1.93
N THR A 110 -3.48 8.35 2.95
CA THR A 110 -2.56 7.45 3.64
C THR A 110 -3.31 6.28 4.27
N THR A 111 -4.43 6.51 4.96
CA THR A 111 -5.26 5.43 5.52
C THR A 111 -5.77 4.47 4.44
N ALA A 112 -6.27 4.99 3.32
CA ALA A 112 -6.74 4.16 2.21
C ALA A 112 -5.60 3.33 1.59
N PHE A 113 -4.43 3.93 1.39
CA PHE A 113 -3.25 3.23 0.90
C PHE A 113 -2.78 2.14 1.86
N MET A 114 -2.75 2.43 3.17
CA MET A 114 -2.38 1.45 4.19
C MET A 114 -3.34 0.27 4.24
N ALA A 115 -4.66 0.51 4.08
CA ALA A 115 -5.65 -0.57 4.02
C ALA A 115 -5.40 -1.51 2.83
N THR A 116 -5.12 -0.94 1.65
CA THR A 116 -4.76 -1.73 0.45
C THR A 116 -3.45 -2.50 0.67
N GLN A 117 -2.42 -1.85 1.24
CA GLN A 117 -1.14 -2.48 1.53
C GLN A 117 -1.27 -3.63 2.54
N GLN A 118 -2.13 -3.49 3.55
CA GLN A 118 -2.41 -4.55 4.51
C GLN A 118 -3.00 -5.78 3.80
N GLY A 119 -3.97 -5.59 2.90
CA GLY A 119 -4.55 -6.69 2.11
C GLY A 119 -3.51 -7.41 1.24
N ILE A 120 -2.63 -6.67 0.57
CA ILE A 120 -1.52 -7.23 -0.22
C ILE A 120 -0.59 -8.04 0.69
N MET A 121 -0.19 -7.49 1.84
CA MET A 121 0.71 -8.16 2.77
C MET A 121 0.08 -9.44 3.38
N GLU A 122 -1.21 -9.44 3.69
CA GLU A 122 -1.91 -10.64 4.15
C GLU A 122 -1.92 -11.73 3.07
N ARG A 123 -2.13 -11.34 1.82
CA ARG A 123 -2.07 -12.25 0.66
C ARG A 123 -0.66 -12.82 0.48
N GLU A 124 0.37 -12.00 0.50
CA GLU A 124 1.77 -12.44 0.40
C GLU A 124 2.16 -13.37 1.56
N LYS A 125 1.74 -13.07 2.79
CA LYS A 125 1.98 -13.96 3.95
C LYS A 125 1.34 -15.33 3.77
N PHE A 126 0.10 -15.35 3.27
CA PHE A 126 -0.57 -16.60 2.94
C PHE A 126 0.21 -17.38 1.86
N GLU A 127 0.53 -16.74 0.74
CA GLU A 127 1.21 -17.40 -0.39
C GLU A 127 2.58 -17.94 0.02
N ASN A 128 3.38 -17.16 0.74
CA ASN A 128 4.68 -17.60 1.25
C ASN A 128 4.55 -18.82 2.16
N THR A 129 3.59 -18.80 3.08
CA THR A 129 3.36 -19.94 3.99
C THR A 129 2.87 -21.17 3.21
N PHE A 130 1.96 -20.97 2.26
CA PHE A 130 1.44 -22.02 1.39
C PHE A 130 2.59 -22.68 0.60
N PHE A 131 3.41 -21.89 -0.10
CA PHE A 131 4.52 -22.42 -0.89
C PHE A 131 5.58 -23.10 -0.03
N GLN A 132 5.83 -22.62 1.19
CA GLN A 132 6.71 -23.33 2.14
C GLN A 132 6.14 -24.69 2.55
N LEU A 133 4.83 -24.80 2.79
CA LEU A 133 4.18 -26.07 3.11
C LEU A 133 4.23 -27.05 1.94
N VAL A 134 3.96 -26.55 0.72
CA VAL A 134 4.08 -27.35 -0.51
C VAL A 134 5.52 -27.78 -0.76
N GLY A 135 6.50 -26.91 -0.55
CA GLY A 135 7.93 -27.25 -0.68
C GLY A 135 8.34 -28.36 0.27
N ARG A 136 7.99 -28.26 1.57
CA ARG A 136 8.27 -29.32 2.56
C ARG A 136 7.63 -30.66 2.22
N LEU A 137 6.49 -30.62 1.53
CA LEU A 137 5.77 -31.79 1.08
C LEU A 137 6.43 -32.42 -0.15
N ASP A 138 6.93 -31.61 -1.08
CA ASP A 138 7.73 -32.08 -2.22
C ASP A 138 9.07 -32.66 -1.74
N ASP A 139 9.76 -32.03 -0.79
CA ASP A 139 10.97 -32.58 -0.17
C ASP A 139 10.70 -33.98 0.44
N TYR A 140 9.53 -34.15 1.06
CA TYR A 140 9.15 -35.44 1.63
C TYR A 140 8.79 -36.46 0.54
N ALA A 141 8.16 -36.02 -0.55
CA ALA A 141 7.91 -36.84 -1.74
C ALA A 141 9.23 -37.28 -2.39
N GLU A 142 10.24 -36.40 -2.42
CA GLU A 142 11.57 -36.68 -2.94
C GLU A 142 12.22 -37.82 -2.13
N VAL A 143 12.23 -37.71 -0.80
CA VAL A 143 12.81 -38.74 0.07
C VAL A 143 12.08 -40.07 -0.03
N LEU A 144 10.75 -40.05 -0.05
CA LEU A 144 9.94 -41.28 -0.03
C LEU A 144 9.89 -41.99 -1.37
N PHE A 145 9.74 -41.22 -2.44
CA PHE A 145 9.50 -41.78 -3.76
C PHE A 145 10.77 -41.66 -4.61
N ARG A 146 11.34 -40.46 -4.79
CA ARG A 146 12.34 -40.14 -5.84
C ARG A 146 13.81 -40.35 -5.50
N SER A 147 14.16 -40.52 -4.23
CA SER A 147 15.55 -40.60 -3.81
C SER A 147 16.31 -41.72 -4.53
N GLU A 148 17.56 -41.46 -4.92
CA GLU A 148 18.38 -42.42 -5.67
C GLU A 148 18.88 -43.61 -4.84
N THR A 149 18.63 -43.63 -3.53
CA THR A 149 19.06 -44.74 -2.68
C THR A 149 18.37 -46.05 -3.07
N ASP A 150 19.09 -47.17 -2.95
CA ASP A 150 18.51 -48.49 -3.23
C ASP A 150 17.28 -48.79 -2.36
N ARG A 151 17.21 -48.21 -1.16
CA ARG A 151 16.07 -48.38 -0.24
C ARG A 151 14.81 -47.67 -0.72
N SER A 152 14.89 -46.42 -1.16
CA SER A 152 13.75 -45.65 -1.69
C SER A 152 13.27 -46.20 -3.03
N LYS A 153 14.20 -46.53 -3.95
CA LYS A 153 13.85 -47.17 -5.23
C LYS A 153 13.10 -48.49 -5.02
N ARG A 154 13.60 -49.35 -4.12
CA ARG A 154 12.96 -50.64 -3.82
C ARG A 154 11.59 -50.43 -3.15
N TYR A 155 11.48 -49.48 -2.23
CA TYR A 155 10.22 -49.13 -1.58
C TYR A 155 9.17 -48.61 -2.58
N ALA A 156 9.53 -47.64 -3.41
CA ALA A 156 8.64 -47.08 -4.43
C ALA A 156 8.20 -48.14 -5.45
N TYR A 157 9.12 -49.01 -5.87
CA TYR A 157 8.81 -50.15 -6.73
C TYR A 157 7.81 -51.13 -6.08
N GLN A 158 8.04 -51.50 -4.82
CA GLN A 158 7.13 -52.38 -4.07
C GLN A 158 5.76 -51.76 -3.87
N LEU A 159 5.70 -50.46 -3.56
CA LEU A 159 4.46 -49.73 -3.41
C LEU A 159 3.69 -49.67 -4.73
N ARG A 160 4.36 -49.38 -5.84
CA ARG A 160 3.78 -49.41 -7.18
C ARG A 160 3.17 -50.77 -7.47
N GLN A 161 3.94 -51.84 -7.28
CA GLN A 161 3.47 -53.21 -7.48
C GLN A 161 2.23 -53.51 -6.64
N LYS A 162 2.20 -53.10 -5.36
CA LYS A 162 1.01 -53.24 -4.51
C LYS A 162 -0.19 -52.48 -5.07
N LEU A 163 0.00 -51.22 -5.51
CA LEU A 163 -1.09 -50.39 -6.01
C LEU A 163 -1.69 -50.92 -7.33
N VAL A 164 -0.85 -51.37 -8.27
CA VAL A 164 -1.31 -51.86 -9.58
C VAL A 164 -1.77 -53.31 -9.57
N LYS A 165 -1.50 -54.07 -8.50
CA LYS A 165 -1.79 -55.51 -8.42
C LYS A 165 -3.23 -55.87 -8.76
N LYS A 166 -4.19 -55.02 -8.36
CA LYS A 166 -5.62 -55.22 -8.59
C LYS A 166 -6.19 -54.35 -9.71
N ARG A 167 -5.35 -53.69 -10.50
CA ARG A 167 -5.80 -52.80 -11.57
C ARG A 167 -6.74 -53.50 -12.53
N ASP A 168 -6.34 -54.67 -13.04
CA ASP A 168 -7.15 -55.42 -14.01
C ASP A 168 -8.50 -55.86 -13.40
N GLU A 169 -8.55 -56.14 -12.09
CA GLU A 169 -9.79 -56.43 -11.37
C GLU A 169 -10.72 -55.19 -11.30
N PHE A 170 -10.16 -53.99 -11.13
CA PHE A 170 -10.92 -52.74 -11.07
C PHE A 170 -11.39 -52.28 -12.45
N ASP A 171 -10.58 -52.48 -13.50
CA ASP A 171 -10.88 -52.11 -14.88
C ASP A 171 -12.08 -52.90 -15.44
N LEU A 172 -12.40 -54.05 -14.86
CA LEU A 172 -13.59 -54.87 -15.18
C LEU A 172 -14.87 -54.40 -14.48
N MET A 173 -14.77 -53.47 -13.51
CA MET A 173 -15.93 -52.97 -12.76
C MET A 173 -16.57 -51.76 -13.44
N SER A 174 -17.83 -51.47 -13.10
CA SER A 174 -18.42 -50.17 -13.45
C SER A 174 -17.64 -49.03 -12.79
N TRP A 175 -17.55 -47.86 -13.44
CA TRP A 175 -16.77 -46.70 -12.97
C TRP A 175 -16.92 -46.42 -11.47
N LYS A 176 -18.16 -46.30 -10.98
CA LYS A 176 -18.43 -45.99 -9.56
C LYS A 176 -17.96 -47.11 -8.63
N ALA A 177 -18.25 -48.36 -8.97
CA ALA A 177 -17.84 -49.51 -8.18
C ALA A 177 -16.31 -49.70 -8.18
N GLY A 178 -15.65 -49.45 -9.32
CA GLY A 178 -14.19 -49.49 -9.44
C GLY A 178 -13.50 -48.39 -8.64
N VAL A 179 -14.05 -47.18 -8.62
CA VAL A 179 -13.54 -46.08 -7.78
C VAL A 179 -13.69 -46.41 -6.29
N ASP A 180 -14.85 -46.90 -5.85
CA ASP A 180 -15.08 -47.24 -4.45
C ASP A 180 -14.18 -48.41 -3.99
N ALA A 181 -14.08 -49.48 -4.79
CA ALA A 181 -13.25 -50.66 -4.51
C ALA A 181 -11.75 -50.34 -4.53
N SER A 182 -11.29 -49.53 -5.49
CA SER A 182 -9.89 -49.08 -5.53
C SER A 182 -9.56 -48.17 -4.35
N ALA A 183 -10.47 -47.28 -3.94
CA ALA A 183 -10.28 -46.43 -2.78
C ALA A 183 -10.20 -47.23 -1.47
N GLU A 184 -10.97 -48.31 -1.34
CA GLU A 184 -10.89 -49.22 -0.18
C GLU A 184 -9.57 -50.02 -0.18
N TYR A 185 -9.16 -50.52 -1.35
CA TYR A 185 -7.89 -51.24 -1.49
C TYR A 185 -6.68 -50.37 -1.19
N VAL A 186 -6.63 -49.16 -1.73
CA VAL A 186 -5.56 -48.18 -1.47
C VAL A 186 -5.54 -47.78 -0.01
N ARG A 187 -6.70 -47.60 0.64
CA ARG A 187 -6.78 -47.36 2.09
C ARG A 187 -6.15 -48.50 2.90
N GLY A 188 -6.39 -49.75 2.51
CA GLY A 188 -5.75 -50.92 3.14
C GLY A 188 -4.22 -50.92 2.99
N ILE A 189 -3.71 -50.53 1.83
CA ILE A 189 -2.26 -50.41 1.58
C ILE A 189 -1.65 -49.29 2.45
N ILE A 190 -2.30 -48.12 2.51
CA ILE A 190 -1.86 -46.98 3.32
C ILE A 190 -1.86 -47.35 4.81
N ALA A 191 -2.88 -48.08 5.28
CA ALA A 191 -2.96 -48.55 6.66
C ALA A 191 -1.85 -49.55 7.02
N GLY A 192 -1.39 -50.37 6.07
CA GLY A 192 -0.30 -51.33 6.27
C GLY A 192 1.11 -50.74 6.20
N ASP A 193 1.28 -49.53 5.65
CA ASP A 193 2.55 -48.79 5.55
C ASP A 193 2.48 -47.49 6.38
N PHE A 194 1.99 -47.67 7.61
CA PHE A 194 1.45 -46.61 8.45
C PHE A 194 2.47 -45.53 8.83
N ASP A 195 3.77 -45.78 8.78
CA ASP A 195 4.75 -44.78 9.20
C ASP A 195 5.13 -43.82 8.07
N ARG A 196 5.29 -44.32 6.84
CA ARG A 196 5.81 -43.55 5.70
C ARG A 196 4.70 -42.84 4.93
N LEU A 197 3.66 -43.58 4.53
CA LEU A 197 2.55 -43.00 3.76
C LEU A 197 1.67 -42.09 4.59
N ASN A 198 1.49 -42.41 5.88
CA ASN A 198 0.77 -41.53 6.80
C ASN A 198 1.53 -40.24 7.07
N GLY A 199 2.87 -40.29 7.16
CA GLY A 199 3.71 -39.09 7.27
C GLY A 199 3.48 -38.12 6.10
N PHE A 200 3.40 -38.66 4.89
CA PHE A 200 3.10 -37.90 3.67
C PHE A 200 1.66 -37.38 3.68
N ALA A 201 0.70 -38.25 3.98
CA ALA A 201 -0.73 -37.91 4.02
C ALA A 201 -1.03 -36.84 5.08
N ARG A 202 -0.40 -36.88 6.26
CA ARG A 202 -0.53 -35.85 7.30
C ARG A 202 0.01 -34.50 6.87
N LYS A 203 1.13 -34.47 6.14
CA LYS A 203 1.69 -33.22 5.59
C LYS A 203 0.80 -32.65 4.49
N ALA A 204 0.25 -33.52 3.64
CA ALA A 204 -0.73 -33.15 2.63
C ALA A 204 -2.02 -32.60 3.26
N SER A 205 -2.55 -33.25 4.30
CA SER A 205 -3.73 -32.77 5.03
C SER A 205 -3.46 -31.44 5.73
N HIS A 206 -2.22 -31.19 6.20
CA HIS A 206 -1.82 -29.90 6.74
C HIS A 206 -1.92 -28.78 5.71
N CYS A 207 -1.54 -29.04 4.46
CA CYS A 207 -1.70 -28.05 3.37
C CYS A 207 -3.18 -27.75 3.12
N LEU A 208 -4.02 -28.79 3.10
CA LEU A 208 -5.46 -28.65 2.92
C LEU A 208 -6.11 -27.89 4.09
N TYR A 209 -5.74 -28.21 5.33
CA TYR A 209 -6.24 -27.52 6.52
C TYR A 209 -5.80 -26.06 6.56
N PHE A 210 -4.58 -25.76 6.11
CA PHE A 210 -4.11 -24.38 5.99
C PHE A 210 -4.92 -23.58 4.96
N ILE A 211 -5.26 -24.18 3.82
CA ILE A 211 -6.14 -23.55 2.81
C ILE A 211 -7.56 -23.38 3.37
N ASP A 212 -8.11 -24.41 4.00
CA ASP A 212 -9.48 -24.38 4.54
C ASP A 212 -9.65 -23.33 5.65
N GLY A 213 -8.67 -23.24 6.56
CA GLY A 213 -8.62 -22.24 7.63
C GLY A 213 -8.25 -20.82 7.18
N SER A 214 -7.97 -20.61 5.90
CA SER A 214 -7.64 -19.27 5.37
C SER A 214 -8.90 -18.42 5.14
N GLY A 215 -8.75 -17.10 5.23
CA GLY A 215 -9.80 -16.11 4.93
C GLY A 215 -10.07 -15.89 3.44
N ILE A 216 -9.58 -16.79 2.57
CA ILE A 216 -9.67 -16.70 1.12
C ILE A 216 -11.08 -17.07 0.63
N THR A 217 -11.48 -16.57 -0.53
CA THR A 217 -12.80 -16.87 -1.10
C THR A 217 -12.95 -18.36 -1.46
N PRO A 218 -14.16 -18.94 -1.41
CA PRO A 218 -14.38 -20.34 -1.78
C PRO A 218 -13.90 -20.71 -3.18
N ASP A 219 -14.05 -19.82 -4.16
CA ASP A 219 -13.62 -20.05 -5.54
C ASP A 219 -12.09 -20.12 -5.66
N GLU A 220 -11.39 -19.20 -5.00
CA GLU A 220 -9.93 -19.23 -4.93
C GLU A 220 -9.41 -20.45 -4.17
N LYS A 221 -10.07 -20.86 -3.08
CA LYS A 221 -9.75 -22.11 -2.37
C LYS A 221 -9.82 -23.30 -3.33
N ASN A 222 -10.90 -23.41 -4.11
CA ASN A 222 -11.05 -24.48 -5.10
C ASN A 222 -9.95 -24.47 -6.17
N SER A 223 -9.56 -23.29 -6.64
CA SER A 223 -8.45 -23.12 -7.60
C SER A 223 -7.10 -23.57 -7.02
N ILE A 224 -6.80 -23.13 -5.79
CA ILE A 224 -5.55 -23.49 -5.08
C ILE A 224 -5.52 -24.98 -4.76
N ILE A 225 -6.63 -25.56 -4.28
CA ILE A 225 -6.75 -27.00 -4.02
C ILE A 225 -6.57 -27.79 -5.32
N THR A 226 -7.19 -27.35 -6.42
CA THR A 226 -7.01 -28.00 -7.73
C THR A 226 -5.56 -27.96 -8.17
N THR A 227 -4.87 -26.84 -7.99
CA THR A 227 -3.45 -26.68 -8.31
C THR A 227 -2.59 -27.59 -7.44
N LEU A 228 -2.88 -27.65 -6.13
CA LEU A 228 -2.22 -28.53 -5.18
C LEU A 228 -2.43 -30.02 -5.55
N LEU A 229 -3.66 -30.43 -5.88
CA LEU A 229 -3.99 -31.78 -6.34
C LEU A 229 -3.29 -32.12 -7.65
N ARG A 230 -3.24 -31.21 -8.62
CA ARG A 230 -2.46 -31.40 -9.85
C ARG A 230 -0.97 -31.53 -9.56
N SER A 231 -0.45 -30.75 -8.63
CA SER A 231 0.92 -30.84 -8.16
C SER A 231 1.18 -32.21 -7.52
N PHE A 232 0.34 -32.67 -6.60
CA PHE A 232 0.39 -34.03 -6.01
C PHE A 232 0.36 -35.15 -7.05
N ILE A 233 -0.53 -35.03 -8.02
CA ILE A 233 -0.67 -36.00 -9.10
C ILE A 233 0.60 -35.98 -9.95
N SER A 234 1.13 -34.82 -10.33
CA SER A 234 2.41 -34.73 -11.05
C SER A 234 3.59 -35.28 -10.25
N MET A 235 3.55 -35.08 -8.92
CA MET A 235 4.58 -35.53 -8.00
C MET A 235 4.59 -37.05 -7.86
N SER A 236 3.42 -37.69 -7.98
CA SER A 236 3.24 -39.13 -7.95
C SER A 236 3.33 -39.78 -9.34
N ILE A 237 3.00 -39.09 -10.44
CA ILE A 237 3.02 -39.62 -11.81
C ILE A 237 4.43 -39.82 -12.36
N ARG A 238 5.45 -39.10 -11.89
CA ARG A 238 6.85 -39.45 -12.24
C ARG A 238 7.29 -40.85 -11.73
N PHE A 239 6.43 -41.57 -11.01
CA PHE A 239 6.58 -42.97 -10.60
C PHE A 239 5.76 -44.00 -11.39
N PHE A 240 4.72 -43.59 -12.11
CA PHE A 240 3.80 -44.50 -12.81
C PHE A 240 4.25 -44.77 -14.24
#